data_AF-E6MT19-F1
#
_entry.id   AF-E6MT19-F1
#
_cell.length_a   1.000
_cell.length_b   1.000
_cell.length_c   1.000
_cell.angle_alpha   90.00
_cell.angle_beta   90.00
_cell.angle_gamma   90.00
#
_symmetry.space_group_name_H-M   'P 1'
#
loop_
_entity.id
_entity.type
_entity.pdbx_description
1 polymer ?
#
loop_
_entity_poly.entity_id
_entity_poly.type
_entity_poly.pdbx_seq_one_letter_code
_entity_poly.pdbx_strand_id
1 'polypeptide(L)'
;MEESLVSKHVLEASNYEGFEKWKGVVQGWAVFLVILIVTRIPAVQAAMLNFADALKNVDWVTSGVKFLINGFWLIAIPLVIGTLLKLKEKRPFEEICIFNDGIGFVTMGGKLQKEDFDQVYVHYGEFQNSIFIECAVLKISAKAIPWEYFSQPDVLHKNLQRYANWNLNKYRKL
;
A
#
# COMPACT_ATOMS: atom_id res chain seq x y z
N MET A 1 -9.81 -25.30 -21.98
CA MET A 1 -9.07 -24.40 -22.88
C MET A 1 -7.89 -23.89 -22.08
N GLU A 2 -6.66 -24.15 -22.52
CA GLU A 2 -5.50 -23.49 -21.93
C GLU A 2 -5.71 -21.99 -22.13
N GLU A 3 -5.78 -21.24 -21.03
CA GLU A 3 -5.81 -19.78 -21.10
C GLU A 3 -4.48 -19.35 -21.73
N SER A 4 -4.53 -18.96 -23.01
CA SER A 4 -3.33 -18.58 -23.75
C SER A 4 -2.87 -17.22 -23.24
N LEU A 5 -1.95 -17.25 -22.28
CA LEU A 5 -1.22 -16.08 -21.80
C LEU A 5 -0.49 -15.43 -22.99
N VAL A 6 -0.80 -14.17 -23.26
CA VAL A 6 -0.17 -13.37 -24.31
C VAL A 6 1.14 -12.78 -23.81
N SER A 7 1.13 -12.21 -22.60
CA SER A 7 2.31 -11.57 -22.01
C SER A 7 2.16 -11.40 -20.50
N LYS A 8 3.30 -11.30 -19.81
CA LYS A 8 3.39 -11.11 -18.36
C LYS A 8 4.36 -9.99 -18.07
N HIS A 9 3.96 -9.09 -17.17
CA HIS A 9 4.69 -7.87 -16.82
C HIS A 9 4.75 -7.71 -15.31
N VAL A 10 5.95 -7.85 -14.75
CA VAL A 10 6.22 -7.68 -13.32
C VAL A 10 6.36 -6.19 -13.03
N LEU A 11 5.71 -5.73 -11.96
CA LEU A 11 5.94 -4.40 -11.40
C LEU A 11 7.18 -4.46 -10.50
N GLU A 12 8.29 -3.93 -11.00
CA GLU A 12 9.60 -3.94 -10.35
C GLU A 12 9.56 -3.12 -9.05
N ALA A 13 9.72 -3.81 -7.92
CA ALA A 13 9.62 -3.22 -6.59
C ALA A 13 10.76 -2.23 -6.29
N SER A 14 11.90 -2.33 -6.98
CA SER A 14 13.06 -1.45 -6.79
C SER A 14 12.84 -0.03 -7.31
N ASN A 15 11.95 0.13 -8.30
CA ASN A 15 11.72 1.42 -8.95
C ASN A 15 10.52 2.16 -8.34
N TYR A 16 9.83 1.56 -7.36
CA TYR A 16 8.68 2.17 -6.71
C TYR A 16 9.15 3.30 -5.77
N GLU A 17 9.59 4.42 -6.35
CA GLU A 17 9.93 5.66 -5.67
C GLU A 17 8.65 6.31 -5.11
N GLY A 18 8.15 5.70 -4.04
CA GLY A 18 7.14 6.25 -3.18
C GLY A 18 7.73 6.78 -1.87
N PHE A 19 9.05 6.96 -1.75
CA PHE A 19 9.70 7.34 -0.49
C PHE A 19 9.09 8.63 0.10
N GLU A 20 8.74 9.59 -0.75
CA GLU A 20 8.03 10.81 -0.33
C GLU A 20 6.63 10.55 0.26
N LYS A 21 5.92 9.53 -0.26
CA LYS A 21 4.54 9.16 0.16
C LYS A 21 4.52 8.27 1.40
N TRP A 22 5.68 7.74 1.82
CA TRP A 22 5.87 6.97 3.05
C TRP A 22 6.33 7.80 4.24
N LYS A 23 6.65 9.09 4.04
CA LYS A 23 7.11 10.01 5.10
C LYS A 23 6.25 9.95 6.36
N GLY A 24 4.91 9.93 6.22
CA GLY A 24 4.00 9.84 7.37
C GLY A 24 4.07 8.50 8.12
N VAL A 25 4.26 7.37 7.41
CA VAL A 25 4.43 6.05 8.03
C VAL A 25 5.76 6.01 8.77
N VAL A 26 6.84 6.47 8.13
CA VAL A 26 8.18 6.52 8.71
C VAL A 26 8.22 7.43 9.96
N GLN A 27 7.58 8.60 9.90
CA GLN A 27 7.47 9.50 11.06
C GLN A 27 6.72 8.86 12.22
N GLY A 28 5.58 8.19 11.95
CA GLY A 28 4.82 7.48 12.99
C GLY A 28 5.65 6.38 13.66
N TRP A 29 6.36 5.58 12.88
CA TRP A 29 7.29 4.57 13.40
C TRP A 29 8.46 5.18 14.17
N ALA A 30 9.06 6.26 13.69
CA ALA A 30 10.17 6.92 14.37
C ALA A 30 9.76 7.45 15.74
N VAL A 31 8.63 8.14 15.85
CA VAL A 31 8.10 8.65 17.12
C VAL A 31 7.77 7.49 18.06
N PHE A 32 7.11 6.45 17.57
CA PHE A 32 6.81 5.25 18.35
C PHE A 32 8.07 4.60 18.90
N LEU A 33 9.10 4.39 18.07
CA LEU A 33 10.35 3.76 18.49
C LEU A 33 11.11 4.61 19.50
N VAL A 34 11.18 5.94 19.31
CA VAL A 34 11.82 6.84 20.28
C VAL A 34 11.14 6.74 21.64
N ILE A 35 9.82 6.84 21.69
CA ILE A 35 9.08 6.73 22.96
C ILE A 35 9.27 5.34 23.57
N LEU A 36 9.17 4.28 22.76
CA LEU A 36 9.35 2.90 23.22
C LEU A 36 10.76 2.68 23.79
N ILE A 37 11.81 3.21 23.18
CA ILE A 37 13.19 3.06 23.67
C ILE A 37 13.40 3.86 24.95
N VAL A 38 12.99 5.13 24.95
CA VAL A 38 13.16 6.03 26.10
C VAL A 38 12.41 5.51 27.34
N THR A 39 11.19 5.01 27.16
CA THR A 39 10.37 4.43 28.25
C THR A 39 10.89 3.08 28.77
N ARG A 40 11.94 2.51 28.17
CA ARG A 40 12.61 1.28 28.64
C ARG A 40 13.88 1.55 29.41
N ILE A 41 14.33 2.80 29.46
CA ILE A 41 15.50 3.20 30.25
C ILE A 41 15.09 3.20 31.73
N PRO A 42 15.78 2.45 32.61
CA PRO A 42 15.39 2.34 34.03
C PRO A 42 15.30 3.68 34.77
N ALA A 43 16.23 4.60 34.50
CA ALA A 43 16.22 5.94 35.09
C ALA A 43 14.98 6.77 34.67
N VAL A 44 14.56 6.62 33.42
CA VAL A 44 13.36 7.29 32.89
C VAL A 44 12.10 6.68 33.50
N GLN A 45 12.02 5.35 33.59
CA GLN A 45 10.90 4.67 34.23
C GLN A 45 10.75 5.09 35.70
N ALA A 46 11.86 5.15 36.44
CA ALA A 46 11.86 5.62 37.82
C ALA A 46 11.37 7.08 37.93
N ALA A 47 11.85 7.97 37.06
CA ALA A 47 11.39 9.36 37.04
C ALA A 47 9.88 9.48 36.72
N MET A 48 9.38 8.68 35.77
CA MET A 48 7.95 8.65 35.43
C MET A 48 7.09 8.13 36.57
N LEU A 49 7.53 7.08 37.27
CA LEU A 49 6.81 6.54 38.43
C LEU A 49 6.81 7.54 39.59
N ASN A 50 7.94 8.18 39.89
CA ASN A 50 8.02 9.24 40.89
C ASN A 50 7.09 10.42 40.57
N PHE A 51 6.99 10.79 39.29
CA PHE A 51 6.05 11.81 38.83
C PHE A 51 4.58 11.38 39.02
N ALA A 52 4.25 10.13 38.70
CA ALA A 52 2.92 9.58 38.93
C ALA A 52 2.56 9.55 40.42
N ASP A 53 3.51 9.21 41.30
CA ASP A 53 3.30 9.20 42.74
C ASP A 53 3.12 10.61 43.32
N ALA A 54 3.85 11.61 42.80
CA ALA A 54 3.69 13.01 43.18
C ALA A 54 2.30 13.56 42.80
N LEU A 55 1.71 13.06 41.71
CA LEU A 55 0.39 13.44 41.21
C LEU A 55 -0.66 12.34 41.39
N LYS A 56 -0.52 11.51 42.43
CA LYS A 56 -1.38 10.33 42.66
C LYS A 56 -2.89 10.60 42.72
N ASN A 57 -3.29 11.84 42.98
CA ASN A 57 -4.69 12.26 43.01
C ASN A 57 -5.25 12.58 41.60
N VAL A 58 -4.42 12.45 40.56
CA VAL A 58 -4.78 12.74 39.16
C VAL A 58 -4.75 11.44 38.37
N ASP A 59 -5.93 10.82 38.22
CA ASP A 59 -6.09 9.47 37.65
C ASP A 59 -5.55 9.33 36.22
N TRP A 60 -5.69 10.37 35.40
CA TRP A 60 -5.19 10.34 34.01
C TRP A 60 -3.65 10.32 33.95
N VAL A 61 -2.96 10.92 34.94
CA VAL A 61 -1.48 10.92 35.01
C VAL A 61 -0.98 9.53 35.40
N THR A 62 -1.57 8.95 36.45
CA THR A 62 -1.15 7.64 36.96
C THR A 62 -1.44 6.52 35.96
N SER A 63 -2.60 6.56 35.31
CA SER A 63 -2.95 5.62 34.24
C SER A 63 -2.08 5.82 32.98
N GLY A 64 -1.81 7.06 32.60
CA GLY A 64 -0.95 7.40 31.46
C GLY A 64 0.48 6.88 31.62
N VAL A 65 1.10 7.07 32.79
CA VAL A 65 2.44 6.55 33.08
C VAL A 65 2.47 5.02 33.05
N LYS A 66 1.49 4.36 33.69
CA LYS A 66 1.39 2.90 33.67
C LYS A 66 1.22 2.37 32.25
N PHE A 67 0.43 3.05 31.41
CA PHE A 67 0.28 2.72 30.01
C PHE A 67 1.59 2.91 29.24
N LEU A 68 2.30 4.02 29.41
CA LEU A 68 3.57 4.25 28.71
C LEU A 68 4.62 3.17 29.00
N ILE A 69 4.69 2.70 30.25
CA ILE A 69 5.65 1.67 30.66
C ILE A 69 5.22 0.27 30.19
N ASN A 70 3.95 -0.10 30.39
CA ASN A 70 3.50 -1.49 30.25
C ASN A 70 2.64 -1.76 29.01
N GLY A 71 1.92 -0.76 28.51
CA GLY A 71 0.91 -0.90 27.46
C GLY A 71 1.29 -0.27 26.12
N PHE A 72 2.27 0.64 26.07
CA PHE A 72 2.60 1.42 24.88
C PHE A 72 2.98 0.55 23.68
N TRP A 73 3.61 -0.60 23.92
CA TRP A 73 3.96 -1.56 22.86
C TRP A 73 2.74 -2.06 22.08
N LEU A 74 1.54 -2.05 22.66
CA LEU A 74 0.30 -2.43 21.98
C LEU A 74 -0.02 -1.51 20.78
N ILE A 75 0.50 -0.28 20.76
CA ILE A 75 0.37 0.66 19.63
C ILE A 75 1.10 0.14 18.38
N ALA A 76 2.05 -0.79 18.53
CA ALA A 76 2.68 -1.45 17.38
C ALA A 76 1.64 -2.17 16.50
N ILE A 77 0.58 -2.73 17.08
CA ILE A 77 -0.45 -3.49 16.35
C ILE A 77 -1.16 -2.59 15.32
N PRO A 78 -1.82 -1.48 15.69
CA PRO A 78 -2.44 -0.59 14.71
C PRO A 78 -1.42 0.06 13.77
N LEU A 79 -0.17 0.31 14.19
CA LEU A 79 0.89 0.81 13.31
C LEU A 79 1.24 -0.18 12.20
N VAL A 80 1.39 -1.47 12.53
CA VAL A 80 1.64 -2.53 11.54
C VAL A 80 0.44 -2.66 10.60
N ILE A 81 -0.79 -2.71 11.14
CA ILE A 81 -2.01 -2.80 10.31
C ILE A 81 -2.10 -1.62 9.35
N GLY A 82 -1.92 -0.39 9.84
CA GLY A 82 -1.94 0.81 9.00
C GLY A 82 -0.85 0.80 7.93
N THR A 83 0.34 0.29 8.27
CA THR A 83 1.46 0.13 7.32
C THR A 83 1.10 -0.86 6.21
N LEU A 84 0.51 -2.00 6.55
CA LEU A 84 0.08 -3.02 5.58
C LEU A 84 -1.06 -2.52 4.68
N LEU A 85 -2.04 -1.81 5.24
CA LEU A 85 -3.13 -1.21 4.47
C LEU A 85 -2.58 -0.20 3.46
N LYS A 86 -1.67 0.67 3.90
CA LYS A 86 -1.04 1.66 3.01
C LYS A 86 -0.18 1.00 1.94
N LEU A 87 0.52 -0.08 2.27
CA LEU A 87 1.26 -0.88 1.30
C LEU A 87 0.33 -1.49 0.25
N LYS A 88 -0.81 -2.06 0.66
CA LYS A 88 -1.81 -2.65 -0.23
C LYS A 88 -2.46 -1.60 -1.15
N GLU A 89 -2.78 -0.42 -0.62
CA GLU A 89 -3.30 0.70 -1.42
C GLU A 89 -2.31 1.16 -2.49
N LYS A 90 -1.01 1.17 -2.17
CA LYS A 90 0.04 1.59 -3.11
C LYS A 90 0.36 0.50 -4.13
N ARG A 91 0.44 -0.75 -3.70
CA ARG A 91 0.78 -1.90 -4.55
C ARG A 91 -0.37 -2.91 -4.53
N PRO A 92 -1.46 -2.65 -5.26
CA PRO A 92 -2.61 -3.55 -5.32
C PRO A 92 -2.27 -4.88 -6.03
N PHE A 93 -1.26 -4.88 -6.91
CA PHE A 93 -0.75 -6.05 -7.61
C PHE A 93 0.77 -5.95 -7.80
N GLU A 94 1.39 -7.11 -8.03
CA GLU A 94 2.80 -7.27 -8.33
C GLU A 94 3.05 -7.55 -9.81
N GLU A 95 2.06 -8.12 -10.51
CA GLU A 95 2.22 -8.48 -11.92
C GLU A 95 0.90 -8.27 -12.67
N ILE A 96 1.03 -7.91 -13.95
CA ILE A 96 -0.06 -7.87 -14.92
C ILE A 96 0.16 -9.01 -15.91
N CYS A 97 -0.85 -9.84 -16.09
CA CYS A 97 -0.89 -10.92 -17.06
C CYS A 97 -1.95 -10.60 -18.11
N ILE A 98 -1.58 -10.52 -19.38
CA ILE A 98 -2.54 -10.29 -20.47
C ILE A 98 -2.85 -11.64 -21.09
N PHE A 99 -4.13 -11.99 -21.16
CA PHE A 99 -4.66 -13.17 -21.85
C PHE A 99 -5.39 -12.72 -23.12
N ASN A 100 -5.81 -13.67 -23.96
CA ASN A 100 -6.57 -13.34 -25.17
C ASN A 100 -7.99 -12.83 -24.86
N ASP A 101 -8.56 -13.24 -23.73
CA ASP A 101 -9.93 -12.98 -23.31
C ASP A 101 -10.06 -12.07 -22.08
N GLY A 102 -8.95 -11.76 -21.41
CA GLY A 102 -8.97 -10.89 -20.24
C GLY A 102 -7.60 -10.48 -19.73
N ILE A 103 -7.61 -9.80 -18.60
CA ILE A 103 -6.42 -9.31 -17.91
C ILE A 103 -6.41 -9.80 -16.47
N GLY A 104 -5.27 -10.33 -16.07
CA GLY A 104 -5.00 -10.86 -14.75
C GLY A 104 -4.07 -9.97 -13.96
N PHE A 105 -4.30 -9.92 -12.66
CA PHE A 105 -3.47 -9.24 -11.69
C PHE A 105 -2.99 -10.25 -10.65
N VAL A 106 -1.68 -10.38 -10.50
CA VAL A 106 -1.10 -11.16 -9.40
C VAL A 106 -1.01 -10.26 -8.20
N THR A 107 -1.78 -10.57 -7.16
CA THR A 107 -1.75 -9.82 -5.90
C THR A 107 -0.46 -10.08 -5.11
N MET A 108 -0.15 -9.23 -4.13
CA MET A 108 1.01 -9.40 -3.20
C MET A 108 1.09 -10.77 -2.49
N GLY A 109 0.02 -11.56 -2.50
CA GLY A 109 -0.01 -12.93 -1.97
C GLY A 109 0.26 -14.01 -3.03
N GLY A 110 0.71 -13.64 -4.22
CA GLY A 110 0.93 -14.56 -5.35
C GLY A 110 -0.35 -15.10 -6.01
N LYS A 111 -1.54 -14.66 -5.54
CA LYS A 111 -2.82 -15.08 -6.12
C LYS A 111 -3.11 -14.28 -7.38
N LEU A 112 -3.19 -14.97 -8.51
CA LEU A 112 -3.70 -14.44 -9.77
C LEU A 112 -5.22 -14.27 -9.70
N GLN A 113 -5.70 -13.09 -10.07
CA GLN A 113 -7.11 -12.78 -10.23
C GLN A 113 -7.31 -12.23 -11.64
N LYS A 114 -8.16 -12.87 -12.43
CA LYS A 114 -8.41 -12.54 -13.84
C LYS A 114 -9.81 -11.99 -13.99
N GLU A 115 -9.94 -10.96 -14.80
CA GLU A 115 -11.22 -10.39 -15.23
C GLU A 115 -11.21 -10.16 -16.74
N ASP A 116 -12.40 -10.07 -17.32
CA ASP A 116 -12.57 -9.72 -18.71
C ASP A 116 -12.10 -8.28 -18.95
N PHE A 117 -11.64 -7.99 -20.18
CA PHE A 117 -11.14 -6.65 -20.52
C PHE A 117 -12.20 -5.55 -20.35
N ASP A 118 -13.49 -5.88 -20.42
CA ASP A 118 -14.57 -4.91 -20.25
C ASP A 118 -14.78 -4.46 -18.79
N GLN A 119 -14.34 -5.28 -17.83
CA GLN A 119 -14.36 -5.00 -16.38
C GLN A 119 -13.11 -4.25 -15.89
N VAL A 120 -12.11 -4.09 -16.75
CA VAL A 120 -10.83 -3.47 -16.41
C VAL A 120 -10.58 -2.25 -17.26
N TYR A 121 -10.43 -1.13 -16.58
CA TYR A 121 -10.34 0.20 -17.15
C TYR A 121 -8.89 0.66 -17.19
N VAL A 122 -8.42 1.08 -18.36
CA VAL A 122 -7.00 1.42 -18.58
C VAL A 122 -6.88 2.79 -19.25
N HIS A 123 -6.14 3.69 -18.59
CA HIS A 123 -5.96 5.07 -19.05
C HIS A 123 -4.51 5.49 -19.02
N TYR A 124 -4.17 6.41 -19.90
CA TYR A 124 -2.92 7.15 -19.77
C TYR A 124 -3.02 8.11 -18.60
N GLY A 125 -2.02 8.09 -17.74
CA GLY A 125 -1.79 9.14 -16.75
C GLY A 125 -1.14 10.37 -17.40
N GLU A 126 -0.56 11.25 -16.58
CA GLU A 126 0.03 12.51 -17.06
C GLU A 126 1.05 12.29 -18.18
N PHE A 127 0.88 13.05 -19.27
CA PHE A 127 1.74 13.03 -20.46
C PHE A 127 1.92 11.65 -21.12
N GLN A 128 1.03 10.68 -20.86
CA GLN A 128 1.15 9.29 -21.33
C GLN A 128 2.39 8.54 -20.82
N ASN A 129 3.11 9.10 -19.85
CA ASN A 129 4.31 8.47 -19.25
C ASN A 129 3.97 7.48 -18.14
N SER A 130 2.68 7.37 -17.79
CA SER A 130 2.18 6.46 -16.78
C SER A 130 0.87 5.83 -17.20
N ILE A 131 0.50 4.75 -16.51
CA ILE A 131 -0.75 4.04 -16.66
C ILE A 131 -1.62 4.20 -15.40
N PHE A 132 -2.91 4.36 -15.63
CA PHE A 132 -3.96 4.25 -14.63
C PHE A 132 -4.75 2.97 -14.92
N ILE A 133 -4.89 2.11 -13.92
CA ILE A 133 -5.68 0.88 -14.02
C ILE A 133 -6.70 0.85 -12.90
N GLU A 134 -7.96 0.60 -13.25
CA GLU A 134 -9.05 0.43 -12.29
C GLU A 134 -9.88 -0.81 -12.63
N CYS A 135 -10.11 -1.64 -11.62
CA CYS A 135 -11.02 -2.77 -11.67
C CYS A 135 -11.79 -2.83 -10.36
N ALA A 136 -13.05 -2.42 -10.39
CA ALA A 136 -13.92 -2.37 -9.22
C ALA A 136 -14.18 -3.77 -8.64
N VAL A 137 -14.34 -4.78 -9.51
CA VAL A 137 -14.62 -6.18 -9.14
C VAL A 137 -13.49 -6.73 -8.25
N LEU A 138 -12.24 -6.55 -8.67
CA LEU A 138 -11.06 -6.99 -7.92
C LEU A 138 -10.59 -6.00 -6.84
N LYS A 139 -11.27 -4.84 -6.72
CA LYS A 139 -10.86 -3.72 -5.85
C LYS A 139 -9.42 -3.26 -6.11
N ILE A 140 -9.02 -3.26 -7.38
CA ILE A 140 -7.71 -2.81 -7.84
C ILE A 140 -7.85 -1.37 -8.35
N SER A 141 -7.09 -0.46 -7.77
CA SER A 141 -6.98 0.92 -8.25
C SER A 141 -5.51 1.34 -8.18
N ALA A 142 -4.86 1.38 -9.32
CA ALA A 142 -3.47 1.80 -9.48
C ALA A 142 -3.44 3.12 -10.26
N LYS A 143 -3.18 4.22 -9.57
CA LYS A 143 -3.19 5.56 -10.18
C LYS A 143 -1.78 5.98 -10.60
N ALA A 144 -1.61 6.27 -11.89
CA ALA A 144 -0.40 6.85 -12.46
C ALA A 144 0.89 6.10 -12.11
N ILE A 145 0.94 4.80 -12.42
CA ILE A 145 2.18 4.01 -12.34
C ILE A 145 3.02 4.33 -13.58
N PRO A 146 4.25 4.85 -13.45
CA PRO A 146 5.16 5.04 -14.59
C PRO A 146 5.39 3.74 -15.36
N TRP A 147 5.43 3.81 -16.69
CA TRP A 147 5.64 2.62 -17.52
C TRP A 147 6.95 1.92 -17.19
N GLU A 148 8.01 2.68 -16.95
CA GLU A 148 9.35 2.22 -16.58
C GLU A 148 9.40 1.34 -15.31
N TYR A 149 8.32 1.29 -14.51
CA TYR A 149 8.25 0.40 -13.35
C TYR A 149 7.85 -1.03 -13.73
N PHE A 150 7.45 -1.27 -14.98
CA PHE A 150 7.11 -2.60 -15.46
C PHE A 150 8.27 -3.26 -16.21
N SER A 151 8.40 -4.57 -16.05
CA SER A 151 9.25 -5.37 -16.92
C SER A 151 8.69 -5.34 -18.35
N GLN A 152 9.52 -4.96 -19.32
CA GLN A 152 9.14 -4.85 -20.74
C GLN A 152 7.99 -3.84 -20.98
N PRO A 153 8.20 -2.55 -20.65
CA PRO A 153 7.14 -1.54 -20.70
C PRO A 153 6.55 -1.35 -22.09
N ASP A 154 7.38 -1.40 -23.14
CA ASP A 154 6.94 -1.25 -24.52
C ASP A 154 6.00 -2.38 -24.97
N VAL A 155 6.25 -3.60 -24.49
CA VAL A 155 5.43 -4.78 -24.81
C VAL A 155 4.09 -4.68 -24.07
N LEU A 156 4.12 -4.31 -22.78
CA LEU A 156 2.91 -4.06 -22.00
C LEU A 156 2.04 -3.00 -22.67
N HIS A 157 2.64 -1.87 -23.03
CA HIS A 157 1.94 -0.76 -23.67
C HIS A 157 1.26 -1.18 -24.97
N LYS A 158 1.99 -1.85 -25.88
CA LYS A 158 1.42 -2.36 -27.14
C LYS A 158 0.31 -3.37 -26.94
N ASN A 159 0.46 -4.30 -25.98
CA ASN A 159 -0.57 -5.30 -25.72
C ASN A 159 -1.82 -4.69 -25.08
N LEU A 160 -1.66 -3.72 -24.17
CA LEU A 160 -2.80 -3.00 -23.63
C LEU A 160 -3.51 -2.19 -24.73
N GLN A 161 -2.79 -1.54 -25.64
CA GLN A 161 -3.41 -0.88 -26.81
C GLN A 161 -4.24 -1.83 -27.67
N ARG A 162 -3.82 -3.09 -27.77
CA ARG A 162 -4.49 -4.10 -28.60
C ARG A 162 -5.70 -4.75 -27.94
N TYR A 163 -5.60 -5.03 -26.64
CA TYR A 163 -6.57 -5.88 -25.95
C TYR A 163 -7.40 -5.16 -24.88
N ALA A 164 -6.86 -4.12 -24.24
CA ALA A 164 -7.52 -3.49 -23.10
C ALA A 164 -8.66 -2.53 -23.50
N ASN A 165 -9.56 -2.30 -22.56
CA ASN A 165 -10.63 -1.32 -22.71
C ASN A 165 -10.15 0.09 -22.33
N TRP A 166 -9.93 0.92 -23.35
CA TRP A 166 -9.53 2.33 -23.21
C TRP A 166 -10.71 3.32 -23.20
N ASN A 167 -11.96 2.84 -23.19
CA ASN A 167 -13.12 3.69 -23.39
C ASN A 167 -13.62 4.35 -22.08
N LEU A 168 -13.31 5.64 -21.91
CA LEU A 168 -13.79 6.53 -20.84
C LEU A 168 -15.32 6.63 -20.72
N ASN A 169 -16.05 6.47 -21.82
CA ASN A 169 -17.47 6.83 -21.87
C ASN A 169 -18.39 5.84 -21.15
N LYS A 170 -17.89 4.66 -20.76
CA LYS A 170 -18.69 3.64 -20.04
C LYS A 170 -18.88 3.96 -18.55
N TYR A 171 -18.11 4.91 -18.00
CA TYR A 171 -18.16 5.32 -16.58
C TYR A 171 -18.20 6.85 -16.36
N ARG A 172 -18.57 7.64 -17.39
CA ARG A 172 -19.21 8.93 -17.10
C ARG A 172 -20.51 8.59 -16.37
N LYS A 173 -20.42 8.63 -15.03
CA LYS A 173 -21.49 8.34 -14.08
C LYS A 173 -22.85 8.74 -14.63
N LEU A 174 -23.72 7.73 -14.78
CA LEU A 174 -25.10 7.85 -14.29
C LEU A 174 -25.06 8.15 -12.79
#